data_AF-A0A8J3P7L7-F1
#
_entry.id   AF-A0A8J3P7L7-F1
#
_cell.length_a   1.000
_cell.length_b   1.000
_cell.length_c   1.000
_cell.angle_alpha   90.00
_cell.angle_beta   90.00
_cell.angle_gamma   90.00
#
_symmetry.space_group_name_H-M   'P 1'
#
loop_
_entity.id
_entity.type
_entity.pdbx_description
1 polymer ?
#
loop_
_entity_poly.entity_id
_entity_poly.type
_entity_poly.pdbx_seq_one_letter_code
_entity_poly.pdbx_strand_id
1 'polypeptide(L)'
;MLPDRAAAVPVPAADCQHVPVDVWQELTAEQYAVMVNATEEAYLSGVIYDHNFHTNAVPTGTGLVAPPISEEMVRFLIPRFADVVADLIERGWIEIREPHDGEWNSAGPMTDEEVAAALADPDTWLWHEQRANRLIMLMTTSTWDDMAKRS
;
A
#
# COMPACT_ATOMS: atom_id res chain seq x y z
N MET A 1 -42.04 -12.76 57.85
CA MET A 1 -41.17 -11.64 57.46
C MET A 1 -40.18 -12.20 56.45
N LEU A 2 -40.51 -12.06 55.16
CA LEU A 2 -39.68 -12.52 54.03
C LEU A 2 -38.94 -11.29 53.49
N PRO A 3 -37.65 -11.38 53.13
CA PRO A 3 -36.97 -10.27 52.49
C PRO A 3 -37.42 -10.13 51.04
N ASP A 4 -37.55 -8.87 50.66
CA ASP A 4 -37.99 -8.33 49.38
C ASP A 4 -37.05 -8.76 48.24
N ARG A 5 -37.60 -9.31 47.16
CA ARG A 5 -36.84 -9.66 45.94
C ARG A 5 -36.65 -8.38 45.14
N ALA A 6 -35.47 -7.78 45.25
CA ALA A 6 -35.05 -6.70 44.38
C ALA A 6 -35.23 -7.10 42.90
N ALA A 7 -36.00 -6.31 42.16
CA ALA A 7 -36.18 -6.48 40.72
C ALA A 7 -34.82 -6.29 40.01
N ALA A 8 -34.43 -7.26 39.20
CA ALA A 8 -33.24 -7.16 38.37
C ALA A 8 -33.46 -6.07 37.31
N VAL A 9 -32.58 -5.06 37.32
CA VAL A 9 -32.50 -4.06 36.24
C VAL A 9 -31.99 -4.77 34.99
N PRO A 10 -32.70 -4.72 33.84
CA PRO A 10 -32.20 -5.29 32.61
C PRO A 10 -30.96 -4.51 32.16
N VAL A 11 -29.83 -5.21 32.04
CA VAL A 11 -28.64 -4.70 31.37
C VAL A 11 -29.00 -4.56 29.89
N PRO A 12 -28.92 -3.36 29.29
CA PRO A 12 -29.18 -3.22 27.86
C PRO A 12 -28.20 -4.11 27.11
N ALA A 13 -28.72 -4.90 26.15
CA ALA A 13 -27.87 -5.64 25.23
C ALA A 13 -26.89 -4.64 24.62
N ALA A 14 -25.59 -4.88 24.84
CA ALA A 14 -24.56 -4.08 24.20
C ALA A 14 -24.87 -4.10 22.71
N ASP A 15 -25.24 -2.95 22.17
CA ASP A 15 -25.26 -2.74 20.73
C ASP A 15 -23.90 -3.23 20.24
N CYS A 16 -23.90 -4.28 19.42
CA CYS A 16 -22.73 -4.67 18.64
C CYS A 16 -22.51 -3.54 17.63
N GLN A 17 -22.02 -2.39 18.12
CA GLN A 17 -21.53 -1.32 17.29
C GLN A 17 -20.43 -1.94 16.46
N HIS A 18 -20.67 -2.02 15.16
CA HIS A 18 -19.66 -2.41 14.19
C HIS A 18 -18.53 -1.40 14.36
N VAL A 19 -17.46 -1.80 15.06
CA VAL A 19 -16.25 -0.99 15.08
C VAL A 19 -15.84 -0.87 13.61
N PRO A 20 -15.67 0.36 13.08
CA PRO A 20 -15.15 0.53 11.74
C PRO A 20 -13.84 -0.25 11.66
N VAL A 21 -13.77 -1.22 10.75
CA VAL A 21 -12.50 -1.89 10.47
C VAL A 21 -11.67 -0.86 9.71
N ASP A 22 -10.47 -0.61 10.22
CA ASP A 22 -9.53 0.28 9.56
C ASP A 22 -9.20 -0.32 8.18
N VAL A 23 -9.38 0.46 7.11
CA VAL A 23 -9.18 -0.01 5.72
C VAL A 23 -7.78 -0.57 5.50
N TRP A 24 -6.79 -0.08 6.25
CA TRP A 24 -5.44 -0.61 6.23
C TRP A 24 -5.34 -2.07 6.68
N GLN A 25 -6.25 -2.56 7.54
CA GLN A 25 -6.29 -3.95 8.01
C GLN A 25 -6.88 -4.92 6.99
N GLU A 26 -7.59 -4.41 5.98
CA GLU A 26 -8.19 -5.23 4.91
C GLU A 26 -7.24 -5.47 3.73
N LEU A 27 -6.13 -4.73 3.66
CA LEU A 27 -5.13 -4.87 2.60
C LEU A 27 -4.33 -6.17 2.74
N THR A 28 -4.01 -6.80 1.61
CA THR A 28 -2.96 -7.84 1.61
C THR A 28 -1.59 -7.23 1.91
N ALA A 29 -0.60 -8.06 2.23
CA ALA A 29 0.77 -7.59 2.46
C ALA A 29 1.38 -6.87 1.24
N GLU A 30 0.99 -7.24 0.02
CA GLU A 30 1.44 -6.56 -1.20
C GLU A 30 0.71 -5.24 -1.40
N GLN A 31 -0.62 -5.22 -1.24
CA GLN A 31 -1.41 -3.99 -1.33
C GLN A 31 -0.96 -2.97 -0.29
N TYR A 32 -0.69 -3.42 0.94
CA TYR A 32 -0.16 -2.58 2.01
C TYR A 32 1.16 -1.91 1.61
N ALA A 33 2.11 -2.65 1.04
CA ALA A 33 3.40 -2.10 0.60
C ALA A 33 3.23 -1.04 -0.50
N VAL A 34 2.33 -1.28 -1.47
CA VAL A 34 2.00 -0.30 -2.52
C VAL A 34 1.36 0.95 -1.91
N MET A 35 0.39 0.79 -1.01
CA MET A 35 -0.33 1.90 -0.40
C MET A 35 0.55 2.75 0.52
N VAL A 36 1.48 2.14 1.26
CA VAL A 36 2.50 2.87 2.03
C VAL A 36 3.35 3.72 1.09
N ASN A 37 3.89 3.13 0.01
CA ASN A 37 4.68 3.88 -0.96
C ASN A 37 3.87 5.01 -1.61
N ALA A 38 2.60 4.79 -1.95
CA ALA A 38 1.74 5.82 -2.51
C ALA A 38 1.46 6.97 -1.52
N THR A 39 1.30 6.65 -0.23
CA THR A 39 1.08 7.64 0.83
C THR A 39 2.34 8.45 1.13
N GLU A 40 3.50 7.81 1.04
CA GLU A 40 4.81 8.45 1.19
C GLU A 40 5.30 9.15 -0.09
N GLU A 41 4.49 9.17 -1.15
CA GLU A 41 4.83 9.80 -2.42
C GLU A 41 6.12 9.21 -3.03
N ALA A 42 6.31 7.90 -2.83
CA ALA A 42 7.51 7.16 -3.19
C ALA A 42 7.44 6.55 -4.61
N TYR A 43 8.52 5.88 -5.00
CA TYR A 43 8.67 5.31 -6.34
C TYR A 43 8.24 3.85 -6.41
N LEU A 44 7.78 3.44 -7.59
CA LEU A 44 7.47 2.05 -7.93
C LEU A 44 8.65 1.11 -7.64
N SER A 45 9.89 1.58 -7.86
CA SER A 45 11.10 0.82 -7.59
C SER A 45 11.34 0.51 -6.10
N GLY A 46 10.62 1.14 -5.17
CA GLY A 46 10.70 0.88 -3.73
C GLY A 46 9.77 -0.22 -3.23
N VAL A 47 8.63 -0.41 -3.89
CA VAL A 47 7.50 -1.25 -3.42
C VAL A 47 7.93 -2.67 -3.03
N ILE A 48 8.66 -3.37 -3.90
CA ILE A 48 9.04 -4.76 -3.66
C ILE A 48 10.07 -4.86 -2.53
N TYR A 49 10.95 -3.86 -2.41
CA TYR A 49 11.94 -3.79 -1.33
C TYR A 49 11.27 -3.54 0.01
N ASP A 50 10.29 -2.64 0.06
CA ASP A 50 9.53 -2.35 1.27
C ASP A 50 8.66 -3.53 1.68
N HIS A 51 8.02 -4.21 0.72
CA HIS A 51 7.34 -5.46 1.00
C HIS A 51 8.28 -6.51 1.62
N ASN A 52 9.49 -6.67 1.07
CA ASN A 52 10.50 -7.56 1.64
C ASN A 52 10.92 -7.12 3.05
N PHE A 53 11.07 -5.82 3.28
CA PHE A 53 11.39 -5.27 4.59
C PHE A 53 10.27 -5.55 5.61
N HIS A 54 9.02 -5.23 5.30
CA HIS A 54 7.90 -5.47 6.19
C HIS A 54 7.66 -6.96 6.47
N THR A 55 7.84 -7.81 5.46
CA THR A 55 7.66 -9.26 5.62
C THR A 55 8.78 -9.91 6.43
N ASN A 56 10.03 -9.44 6.31
CA ASN A 56 11.19 -10.14 6.87
C ASN A 56 11.87 -9.44 8.05
N ALA A 57 11.80 -8.11 8.19
CA ALA A 57 12.38 -7.40 9.33
C ALA A 57 11.44 -7.38 10.55
N VAL A 58 10.16 -7.10 10.33
CA VAL A 58 9.15 -6.87 11.40
C VAL A 58 8.92 -8.10 12.30
N PRO A 59 8.89 -9.36 11.81
CA PRO A 59 8.59 -10.51 12.67
C PRO A 59 9.66 -10.80 13.73
N THR A 60 10.88 -10.27 13.57
CA THR A 60 11.99 -10.61 14.48
C THR A 60 11.99 -9.78 15.75
N GLY A 61 11.31 -8.62 15.79
CA GLY A 61 11.31 -7.70 16.95
C GLY A 61 12.71 -7.17 17.33
N THR A 62 13.72 -7.40 16.49
CA THR A 62 15.14 -7.22 16.85
C THR A 62 15.74 -5.92 16.30
N GLY A 63 15.00 -5.16 15.47
CA GLY A 63 15.56 -4.01 14.76
C GLY A 63 16.65 -4.38 13.74
N LEU A 64 16.77 -5.67 13.39
CA LEU A 64 17.72 -6.12 12.37
C LEU A 64 17.19 -5.82 10.97
N VAL A 65 18.09 -5.29 10.13
CA VAL A 65 17.85 -5.00 8.71
C VAL A 65 17.38 -6.29 8.03
N ALA A 66 16.29 -6.22 7.25
CA ALA A 66 15.84 -7.36 6.44
C ALA A 66 17.00 -7.86 5.57
N PRO A 67 17.13 -9.18 5.35
CA PRO A 67 18.10 -9.69 4.39
C PRO A 67 17.86 -9.03 3.02
N PRO A 68 18.93 -8.62 2.32
CA PRO A 68 18.79 -8.00 1.02
C PRO A 68 18.12 -8.97 0.05
N ILE A 69 17.14 -8.46 -0.69
CA ILE A 69 16.49 -9.20 -1.77
C ILE A 69 17.37 -9.14 -3.03
N SER A 70 17.52 -10.27 -3.74
CA SER A 70 18.27 -10.31 -4.99
C SER A 70 17.47 -9.70 -6.14
N GLU A 71 18.14 -9.15 -7.14
CA GLU A 71 17.49 -8.66 -8.36
C GLU A 71 16.67 -9.77 -9.06
N GLU A 72 17.17 -11.00 -9.07
CA GLU A 72 16.44 -12.15 -9.61
C GLU A 72 15.10 -12.36 -8.89
N MET A 73 15.09 -12.25 -7.56
CA MET A 73 13.87 -12.36 -6.78
C MET A 73 12.92 -11.18 -7.02
N VAL A 74 13.46 -9.96 -7.14
CA VAL A 74 12.63 -8.80 -7.51
C VAL A 74 11.97 -9.05 -8.87
N ARG A 75 12.74 -9.44 -9.89
CA ARG A 75 12.23 -9.76 -11.23
C ARG A 75 11.16 -10.85 -11.21
N PHE A 76 11.32 -11.86 -10.36
CA PHE A 76 10.32 -12.91 -10.17
C PHE A 76 9.00 -12.38 -9.59
N LEU A 77 9.06 -11.36 -8.71
CA LEU A 77 7.89 -10.76 -8.06
C LEU A 77 7.19 -9.68 -8.91
N ILE A 78 7.86 -9.09 -9.90
CA ILE A 78 7.32 -8.00 -10.73
C ILE A 78 5.92 -8.30 -11.28
N PRO A 79 5.63 -9.44 -11.94
CA PRO A 79 4.30 -9.67 -12.51
C PRO A 79 3.19 -9.62 -11.45
N ARG A 80 3.47 -10.15 -10.26
CA ARG A 80 2.51 -10.14 -9.14
C ARG A 80 2.26 -8.72 -8.63
N PHE A 81 3.30 -7.92 -8.48
CA PHE A 81 3.15 -6.54 -8.03
C PHE A 81 2.54 -5.63 -9.09
N ALA A 82 2.80 -5.89 -10.38
CA ALA A 82 2.13 -5.23 -11.49
C ALA A 82 0.60 -5.43 -11.40
N ASP A 83 0.15 -6.67 -11.16
CA ASP A 83 -1.28 -6.97 -10.99
C ASP A 83 -1.88 -6.24 -9.78
N VAL A 84 -1.15 -6.16 -8.67
CA VAL A 84 -1.60 -5.45 -7.45
C VAL A 84 -1.72 -3.95 -7.70
N VAL A 85 -0.73 -3.34 -8.35
CA VAL A 85 -0.76 -1.90 -8.67
C VAL A 85 -1.91 -1.61 -9.64
N ALA A 86 -2.12 -2.46 -10.66
CA ALA A 86 -3.23 -2.33 -11.58
C ALA A 86 -4.61 -2.44 -10.88
N ASP A 87 -4.80 -3.38 -9.96
CA ASP A 87 -6.03 -3.52 -9.15
C ASP A 87 -6.30 -2.26 -8.31
N LEU A 88 -5.26 -1.67 -7.71
CA LEU A 88 -5.40 -0.45 -6.90
C LEU A 88 -5.70 0.79 -7.75
N ILE A 89 -5.18 0.86 -8.99
CA ILE A 89 -5.54 1.90 -9.97
C ILE A 89 -6.99 1.70 -10.44
N GLU A 90 -7.42 0.47 -10.73
CA GLU A 90 -8.79 0.17 -11.16
C GLU A 90 -9.83 0.56 -10.09
N ARG A 91 -9.49 0.37 -8.81
CA ARG A 91 -10.29 0.85 -7.67
C ARG A 91 -10.28 2.37 -7.52
N GLY A 92 -9.42 3.06 -8.28
CA GLY A 92 -9.18 4.49 -8.21
C GLY A 92 -8.57 4.91 -6.88
N TRP A 93 -7.78 4.06 -6.22
CA TRP A 93 -7.15 4.37 -4.93
C TRP A 93 -5.78 5.01 -5.08
N ILE A 94 -5.06 4.65 -6.15
CA ILE A 94 -3.79 5.24 -6.51
C ILE A 94 -3.78 5.67 -7.97
N GLU A 95 -2.83 6.52 -8.31
CA GLU A 95 -2.45 6.86 -9.68
C GLU A 95 -0.92 6.86 -9.80
N ILE A 96 -0.43 6.76 -11.03
CA ILE A 96 1.00 6.77 -11.33
C ILE A 96 1.35 8.02 -12.13
N ARG A 97 2.50 8.62 -11.81
CA ARG A 97 3.05 9.78 -12.51
C ARG A 97 4.51 9.55 -12.88
N GLU A 98 4.96 10.11 -14.00
CA GLU A 98 6.37 10.10 -14.42
C GLU A 98 6.84 11.54 -14.67
N PRO A 99 7.48 12.22 -13.69
CA PRO A 99 8.01 13.55 -13.89
C PRO A 99 9.21 13.52 -14.84
N HIS A 100 9.10 14.20 -15.98
CA HIS A 100 10.15 14.25 -17.00
C HIS A 100 11.35 15.15 -16.62
N ASP A 101 11.19 16.05 -15.65
CA ASP A 101 12.17 17.07 -15.24
C ASP A 101 12.46 17.08 -13.72
N GLY A 102 11.92 16.10 -12.99
CA GLY A 102 11.97 16.09 -11.53
C GLY A 102 11.07 17.13 -10.86
N GLU A 103 10.17 17.79 -11.60
CA GLU A 103 9.08 18.58 -11.04
C GLU A 103 7.84 17.69 -10.87
N TRP A 104 7.69 17.17 -9.66
CA TRP A 104 6.69 16.17 -9.29
C TRP A 104 5.25 16.69 -9.34
N ASN A 105 5.07 17.95 -8.92
CA ASN A 105 3.74 18.58 -8.85
C ASN A 105 3.16 18.92 -10.23
N SER A 106 3.98 18.96 -11.28
CA SER A 106 3.55 19.27 -12.65
C SER A 106 3.32 18.03 -13.51
N ALA A 107 3.78 16.85 -13.06
CA ALA A 107 3.52 15.58 -13.74
C ALA A 107 2.04 15.20 -13.59
N GLY A 108 1.37 15.07 -14.74
CA GLY A 108 0.01 14.55 -14.78
C GLY A 108 -0.04 13.03 -14.56
N PRO A 109 -1.22 12.47 -14.22
CA PRO A 109 -1.42 11.02 -14.22
C PRO A 109 -1.09 10.42 -15.59
N MET A 110 -0.40 9.28 -15.58
CA MET A 110 -0.15 8.48 -16.77
C MET A 110 -1.46 7.92 -17.33
N THR A 111 -1.55 7.79 -18.64
CA THR A 111 -2.64 7.10 -19.34
C THR A 111 -2.58 5.59 -19.11
N ASP A 112 -3.67 4.87 -19.35
CA ASP A 112 -3.73 3.40 -19.19
C ASP A 112 -2.64 2.67 -19.99
N GLU A 113 -2.35 3.13 -21.20
CA GLU A 113 -1.30 2.56 -22.06
C GLU A 113 0.09 2.78 -21.47
N GLU A 114 0.35 3.97 -20.94
CA GLU A 114 1.60 4.32 -20.28
C GLU A 114 1.78 3.55 -18.97
N VAL A 115 0.72 3.41 -18.17
CA VAL A 115 0.69 2.58 -16.97
C VAL A 115 1.03 1.13 -17.32
N ALA A 116 0.33 0.55 -18.30
CA ALA A 116 0.59 -0.82 -18.72
C ALA A 116 2.04 -1.03 -19.18
N ALA A 117 2.59 -0.07 -19.95
CA ALA A 117 3.98 -0.10 -20.37
C ALA A 117 4.96 0.01 -19.19
N ALA A 118 4.69 0.88 -18.21
CA ALA A 118 5.52 1.06 -17.03
C ALA A 118 5.51 -0.17 -16.12
N LEU A 119 4.34 -0.79 -15.89
CA LEU A 119 4.22 -1.98 -15.04
C LEU A 119 4.84 -3.22 -15.70
N ALA A 120 4.85 -3.29 -17.03
CA ALA A 120 5.46 -4.39 -17.77
C ALA A 120 6.98 -4.28 -17.95
N ASP A 121 7.56 -3.08 -17.75
CA ASP A 121 8.99 -2.81 -17.91
C ASP A 121 9.76 -3.09 -16.61
N PRO A 122 10.60 -4.14 -16.54
CA PRO A 122 11.32 -4.45 -15.31
C PRO A 122 12.24 -3.33 -14.81
N ASP A 123 12.67 -2.43 -15.69
CA ASP A 123 13.57 -1.34 -15.34
C ASP A 123 12.87 -0.23 -14.53
N THR A 124 11.54 -0.21 -14.46
CA THR A 124 10.79 0.73 -13.58
C THR A 124 10.70 0.24 -12.13
N TRP A 125 10.92 -1.05 -11.92
CA TRP A 125 10.83 -1.71 -10.60
C TRP A 125 12.19 -1.85 -9.92
N LEU A 126 13.27 -1.61 -10.66
CA LEU A 126 14.63 -1.83 -10.19
C LEU A 126 15.36 -0.50 -10.01
N TRP A 127 16.02 -0.36 -8.86
CA TRP A 127 16.92 0.75 -8.63
C TRP A 127 18.34 0.39 -9.10
N HIS A 128 18.92 1.24 -9.93
CA HIS A 128 20.27 1.11 -10.43
C HIS A 128 21.16 2.28 -9.98
N GLU A 129 22.31 1.97 -9.39
CA GLU A 129 23.30 3.00 -9.00
C GLU A 129 24.14 3.49 -10.19
N GLN A 130 24.27 2.66 -11.23
CA GLN A 130 25.24 2.86 -12.32
C GLN A 130 24.62 3.46 -13.60
N ARG A 131 23.30 3.65 -13.62
CA ARG A 131 22.57 4.26 -14.75
C ARG A 131 21.41 5.10 -14.27
N ALA A 132 20.86 5.92 -15.16
CA ALA A 132 19.63 6.66 -14.89
C ALA A 132 18.47 5.69 -14.64
N ASN A 133 17.69 5.96 -13.60
CA ASN A 133 16.46 5.24 -13.29
C ASN A 133 15.26 6.00 -13.86
N ARG A 134 14.24 5.27 -14.30
CA ARG A 134 12.92 5.87 -14.52
C ARG A 134 12.29 6.15 -13.17
N LEU A 135 11.75 7.35 -13.01
CA LEU A 135 11.15 7.80 -11.76
C LEU A 135 9.64 7.69 -11.90
N ILE A 136 9.11 6.50 -11.61
CA ILE A 136 7.68 6.22 -11.64
C ILE A 136 7.15 6.40 -10.22
N MET A 137 6.39 7.46 -9.99
CA MET A 137 5.87 7.84 -8.68
C MET A 137 4.47 7.26 -8.46
N LEU A 138 4.22 6.80 -7.24
CA LEU A 138 2.91 6.37 -6.77
C LEU A 138 2.27 7.49 -5.95
N MET A 139 1.00 7.80 -6.24
CA MET A 139 0.23 8.81 -5.53
C MET A 139 -1.09 8.22 -5.05
N THR A 140 -1.53 8.58 -3.85
CA THR A 140 -2.93 8.33 -3.47
C THR A 140 -3.87 9.27 -4.23
N THR A 141 -5.09 8.80 -4.47
CA THR A 141 -6.15 9.65 -5.02
C THR A 141 -7.00 10.24 -3.90
N SER A 142 -7.82 11.23 -4.25
CA SER A 142 -8.86 11.74 -3.35
C SER A 142 -9.84 10.66 -2.85
N THR A 143 -10.09 9.62 -3.64
CA THR A 143 -10.95 8.49 -3.25
C THR A 143 -10.35 7.76 -2.06
N TRP A 144 -9.04 7.45 -2.12
CA TRP A 144 -8.34 6.83 -1.02
C TRP A 144 -8.30 7.74 0.21
N ASP A 145 -7.92 9.00 0.03
CA ASP A 145 -7.77 9.95 1.14
C ASP A 145 -9.09 10.14 1.91
N ASP A 146 -10.23 10.16 1.20
CA ASP A 146 -11.54 10.28 1.82
C ASP A 146 -11.98 9.00 2.54
N MET A 147 -11.53 7.83 2.07
CA MET A 147 -11.79 6.56 2.71
C MET A 147 -10.94 6.40 3.99
N ALA A 148 -9.64 6.69 3.91
CA ALA A 148 -8.71 6.61 5.04
C ALA A 148 -9.03 7.59 6.18
N LYS A 149 -9.72 8.70 5.90
CA LYS A 149 -10.23 9.64 6.93
C LYS A 149 -11.47 9.12 7.67
N ARG A 150 -12.16 8.11 7.13
CA ARG A 150 -13.41 7.56 7.68
C ARG A 150 -13.22 6.26 8.45
N SER A 151 -12.05 5.63 8.32
CA SER A 151 -11.60 4.47 9.09
C SER A 151 -11.20 4.80 10.52
#